data_AF-Q7Z8T4-F1
#
_entry.id   AF-Q7Z8T4-F1
#
_cell.length_a   1.000
_cell.length_b   1.000
_cell.length_c   1.000
_cell.angle_alpha   90.00
_cell.angle_beta   90.00
_cell.angle_gamma   90.00
#
_symmetry.space_group_name_H-M   'P 1'
#
loop_
_entity.id
_entity.type
_entity.pdbx_description
1 polymer ?
#
loop_
_entity_poly.entity_id
_entity_poly.type
_entity_poly.pdbx_seq_one_letter_code
_entity_poly.pdbx_strand_id
1 'polypeptide(L)'
;MAAETYSGVAAIIRNLARQHDPARDPSFSAQVSANGAKTAANAIALPGPESEEKTQLEQELSALCSRIDFLEHKCSHAAAKSGQFPLTPAQESPDDGVLYTPAGAIRNSSAPPGQARRGSNKERAIWVSNWLAAKETNGGPEEPAAALTEEQLNYLRVHLNQQADQIRNQREHIDNLSREVNKQLTTQSMVFEHGIEDIGALKRELGKHQQANLAFQKALREIGAI
;
A
#
# COMPACT_ATOMS: atom_id res chain seq x y z
N MET A 1 3.23 27.21 -40.31
CA MET A 1 2.50 27.40 -39.03
C MET A 1 1.99 26.10 -38.41
N ALA A 2 1.00 25.38 -38.96
CA ALA A 2 0.50 24.15 -38.31
C ALA A 2 1.55 23.02 -38.24
N ALA A 3 2.28 22.77 -39.33
CA ALA A 3 3.34 21.77 -39.39
C ALA A 3 4.50 22.02 -38.40
N GLU A 4 4.98 23.27 -38.30
CA GLU A 4 6.03 23.66 -37.35
C GLU A 4 5.56 23.50 -35.90
N THR A 5 4.28 23.78 -35.63
CA THR A 5 3.68 23.60 -34.31
C THR A 5 3.60 22.12 -33.94
N TYR A 6 3.12 21.26 -34.86
CA TYR A 6 3.06 19.81 -34.62
C TYR A 6 4.46 19.21 -34.42
N SER A 7 5.43 19.62 -35.22
CA SER A 7 6.83 19.19 -35.09
C SER A 7 7.44 19.60 -33.74
N GLY A 8 7.24 20.85 -33.32
CA GLY A 8 7.72 21.34 -32.03
C GLY A 8 7.10 20.60 -30.84
N VAL A 9 5.78 20.35 -30.89
CA VAL A 9 5.07 19.59 -29.84
C VAL A 9 5.49 18.12 -29.85
N ALA A 10 5.65 17.50 -31.03
CA ALA A 10 6.12 16.12 -31.15
C ALA A 10 7.52 15.95 -30.55
N ALA A 11 8.43 16.92 -30.72
CA ALA A 11 9.76 16.88 -30.12
C ALA A 11 9.73 16.92 -28.57
N ILE A 12 8.81 17.69 -27.98
CA ILE A 12 8.62 17.75 -26.53
C ILE A 12 8.06 16.41 -26.03
N ILE A 13 6.99 15.92 -26.66
CA ILE A 13 6.32 14.67 -26.28
C ILE A 13 7.25 13.48 -26.46
N ARG A 14 8.06 13.46 -27.51
CA ARG A 14 9.08 12.43 -27.75
C ARG A 14 10.04 12.29 -26.57
N ASN A 15 10.44 13.38 -25.92
CA ASN A 15 11.31 13.31 -24.74
C ASN A 15 10.59 12.72 -23.52
N LEU A 16 9.29 12.97 -23.39
CA LEU A 16 8.46 12.38 -22.33
C LEU A 16 8.17 10.89 -22.60
N ALA A 17 8.01 10.51 -23.87
CA ALA A 17 7.75 9.14 -24.30
C ALA A 17 9.01 8.25 -24.32
N ARG A 18 10.20 8.79 -24.65
CA ARG A 18 11.47 8.03 -24.81
C ARG A 18 12.01 7.38 -23.54
N GLN A 19 11.56 7.79 -22.35
CA GLN A 19 12.11 7.26 -21.09
C GLN A 19 11.66 5.82 -20.78
N HIS A 20 10.98 5.14 -21.71
CA HIS A 20 10.52 3.77 -21.51
C HIS A 20 10.42 2.95 -22.79
N ASP A 21 11.08 1.80 -22.78
CA ASP A 21 10.85 0.72 -23.73
C ASP A 21 10.26 -0.47 -22.94
N PRO A 22 8.97 -0.79 -23.09
CA PRO A 22 8.33 -1.89 -22.38
C PRO A 22 8.92 -3.26 -22.76
N ALA A 23 9.65 -3.37 -23.87
CA ALA A 23 10.33 -4.60 -24.26
C ALA A 23 11.67 -4.82 -23.51
N ARG A 24 12.22 -3.78 -22.86
CA ARG A 24 13.55 -3.82 -22.22
C ARG A 24 13.52 -3.85 -20.69
N ASP A 25 12.36 -3.73 -20.03
CA ASP A 25 12.30 -3.71 -18.56
C ASP A 25 12.08 -5.13 -17.97
N PRO A 26 13.10 -5.75 -17.33
CA PRO A 26 12.98 -7.07 -16.71
C PRO A 26 12.08 -7.07 -15.46
N SER A 27 11.71 -5.90 -14.94
CA SER A 27 10.84 -5.73 -13.77
C SER A 27 9.37 -6.04 -14.07
N PHE A 28 9.02 -6.24 -15.34
CA PHE A 28 7.66 -6.39 -15.83
C PHE A 28 7.47 -7.75 -16.51
N SER A 29 7.45 -8.81 -15.71
CA SER A 29 7.25 -10.18 -16.18
C SER A 29 5.78 -10.62 -16.10
N ALA A 30 4.82 -9.86 -16.63
CA ALA A 30 3.44 -10.37 -16.67
C ALA A 30 2.53 -9.61 -17.64
N GLN A 31 2.09 -10.31 -18.69
CA GLN A 31 0.71 -10.26 -19.18
C GLN A 31 0.13 -8.97 -19.79
N VAL A 32 0.91 -7.98 -20.21
CA VAL A 32 0.35 -6.93 -21.11
C VAL A 32 -0.03 -7.52 -22.47
N SER A 33 0.60 -8.62 -22.89
CA SER A 33 0.19 -9.36 -24.10
C SER A 33 -1.06 -10.23 -23.90
N ALA A 34 -1.47 -10.52 -22.67
CA ALA A 34 -2.52 -11.51 -22.37
C ALA A 34 -3.86 -10.88 -21.94
N ASN A 35 -3.84 -9.67 -21.39
CA ASN A 35 -5.05 -8.87 -21.25
C ASN A 35 -5.01 -7.82 -22.35
N GLY A 36 -5.85 -7.95 -23.37
CA GLY A 36 -5.98 -7.02 -24.48
C GLY A 36 -6.33 -5.60 -24.05
N ALA A 37 -5.35 -4.89 -23.47
CA ALA A 37 -5.31 -3.43 -23.41
C ALA A 37 -5.00 -2.95 -24.82
N LYS A 38 -6.04 -3.08 -25.66
CA LYS A 38 -6.37 -2.25 -26.80
C LYS A 38 -5.18 -1.38 -27.27
N THR A 39 -4.29 -1.98 -28.06
CA THR A 39 -3.52 -1.26 -29.08
C THR A 39 -4.45 -0.43 -30.00
N ALA A 40 -5.77 -0.70 -29.98
CA ALA A 40 -6.83 0.07 -30.61
C ALA A 40 -7.40 1.25 -29.78
N ALA A 41 -7.13 1.38 -28.47
CA ALA A 41 -7.66 2.49 -27.65
C ALA A 41 -6.76 3.73 -27.64
N ASN A 42 -5.50 3.59 -28.06
CA ASN A 42 -4.55 4.69 -28.21
C ASN A 42 -4.37 5.12 -29.67
N ALA A 43 -5.32 4.79 -30.56
CA ALA A 43 -5.39 5.36 -31.90
C ALA A 43 -5.85 6.82 -31.80
N ILE A 44 -4.96 7.67 -31.30
CA ILE A 44 -5.18 9.10 -31.17
C ILE A 44 -5.15 9.67 -32.59
N ALA A 45 -6.33 9.99 -33.11
CA ALA A 45 -6.49 10.65 -34.40
C ALA A 45 -6.84 12.12 -34.14
N LEU A 46 -5.91 13.01 -34.48
CA LEU A 46 -6.10 14.45 -34.40
C LEU A 46 -7.00 14.90 -35.57
N PRO A 47 -7.90 15.86 -35.35
CA PRO A 47 -8.70 16.42 -36.43
C PRO A 47 -7.83 17.26 -37.38
N GLY A 48 -8.02 17.11 -38.69
CA GLY A 48 -7.31 17.89 -39.71
C GLY A 48 -6.80 17.05 -40.88
N PRO A 49 -6.27 17.68 -41.94
CA PRO A 49 -5.71 16.98 -43.09
C PRO A 49 -4.53 16.10 -42.67
N GLU A 50 -4.39 14.93 -43.30
CA GLU A 50 -3.28 14.02 -43.06
C GLU A 50 -1.97 14.64 -43.54
N SER A 51 -1.06 14.93 -42.60
CA SER A 51 0.31 15.37 -42.90
C SER A 51 1.31 14.56 -42.08
N GLU A 52 2.55 14.50 -42.54
CA GLU A 52 3.60 13.70 -41.92
C GLU A 52 3.91 14.16 -40.49
N GLU A 53 3.82 15.46 -40.23
CA GLU A 53 4.04 16.03 -38.90
C GLU A 53 2.91 15.66 -37.92
N LYS A 54 1.68 15.53 -38.44
CA LYS A 54 0.51 15.09 -37.67
C LYS A 54 0.63 13.62 -37.29
N THR A 55 0.97 12.74 -38.23
CA THR A 55 1.12 11.31 -37.96
C THR A 55 2.27 11.03 -37.00
N GLN A 56 3.37 11.79 -37.10
CA GLN A 56 4.46 11.73 -36.12
C GLN A 56 3.98 12.14 -34.72
N LEU A 57 3.20 13.22 -34.60
CA LEU A 57 2.67 13.64 -33.31
C LEU A 57 1.71 12.60 -32.70
N GLU A 58 0.84 12.01 -33.50
CA GLU A 58 -0.08 10.95 -33.08
C GLU A 58 0.67 9.70 -32.58
N GLN A 59 1.75 9.33 -33.27
CA GLN A 59 2.63 8.25 -32.84
C GLN A 59 3.25 8.54 -31.48
N GLU A 60 3.81 9.73 -31.27
CA GLU A 60 4.41 10.12 -29.99
C GLU A 60 3.37 10.22 -28.86
N LEU A 61 2.15 10.68 -29.16
CA LEU A 61 1.02 10.70 -28.22
C LEU A 61 0.60 9.29 -27.80
N SER A 62 0.52 8.37 -28.75
CA SER A 62 0.20 6.97 -28.46
C SER A 62 1.27 6.32 -27.56
N ALA A 63 2.54 6.65 -27.80
CA ALA A 63 3.67 6.18 -26.98
C ALA A 63 3.62 6.76 -25.55
N LEU A 64 3.23 8.04 -25.41
CA LEU A 64 3.04 8.66 -24.10
C LEU A 64 1.90 8.01 -23.31
N CYS A 65 0.74 7.77 -23.91
CA CYS A 65 -0.38 7.09 -23.24
C CYS A 65 0.03 5.69 -22.75
N SER A 66 0.74 4.93 -23.58
CA SER A 66 1.28 3.62 -23.21
C SER A 66 2.18 3.67 -21.97
N ARG A 67 2.96 4.74 -21.84
CA ARG A 67 3.84 4.97 -20.69
C ARG A 67 3.05 5.37 -19.45
N ILE A 68 2.03 6.21 -19.57
CA ILE A 68 1.16 6.59 -18.46
C ILE A 68 0.49 5.34 -17.89
N ASP A 69 -0.14 4.53 -18.74
CA ASP A 69 -0.76 3.27 -18.33
C ASP A 69 0.26 2.39 -17.59
N PHE A 70 1.48 2.25 -18.12
CA PHE A 70 2.53 1.49 -17.43
C PHE A 70 2.89 2.06 -16.05
N LEU A 71 3.06 3.38 -15.93
CA LEU A 71 3.40 4.02 -14.65
C LEU A 71 2.26 3.91 -13.65
N GLU A 72 1.01 3.98 -14.10
CA GLU A 72 -0.17 3.74 -13.27
C GLU A 72 -0.22 2.30 -12.77
N HIS A 73 0.06 1.31 -13.63
CA HIS A 73 0.16 -0.09 -13.22
C HIS A 73 1.34 -0.32 -12.27
N LYS A 74 2.50 0.30 -12.52
CA LYS A 74 3.68 0.19 -11.65
C LYS A 74 3.44 0.85 -10.30
N CYS A 75 2.79 2.02 -10.26
CA CYS A 75 2.40 2.70 -9.03
C CYS A 75 1.36 1.89 -8.26
N SER A 76 0.32 1.38 -8.93
CA SER A 76 -0.69 0.52 -8.32
C SER A 76 -0.09 -0.77 -7.77
N HIS A 77 0.86 -1.37 -8.51
CA HIS A 77 1.57 -2.57 -8.07
C HIS A 77 2.52 -2.28 -6.90
N ALA A 78 3.20 -1.12 -6.90
CA ALA A 78 4.03 -0.67 -5.80
C ALA A 78 3.21 -0.30 -4.55
N ALA A 79 2.02 0.26 -4.72
CA ALA A 79 1.07 0.53 -3.65
C ALA A 79 0.50 -0.77 -3.06
N ALA A 80 0.23 -1.78 -3.89
CA ALA A 80 -0.20 -3.11 -3.44
C ALA A 80 0.92 -3.91 -2.74
N LYS A 81 2.19 -3.63 -3.05
CA LYS A 81 3.36 -4.11 -2.29
C LYS A 81 3.64 -3.16 -1.14
N SER A 82 2.87 -3.29 -0.07
CA SER A 82 3.05 -2.57 1.19
C SER A 82 4.51 -2.62 1.66
N GLY A 83 5.22 -1.49 1.56
CA GLY A 83 6.58 -1.30 2.09
C GLY A 83 7.64 -0.70 1.14
N GLN A 84 7.34 -0.40 -0.13
CA GLN A 84 8.35 0.13 -1.06
C GLN A 84 8.50 1.67 -1.06
N PHE A 85 7.49 2.41 -0.60
CA PHE A 85 7.52 3.88 -0.51
C PHE A 85 7.04 4.38 0.86
N PRO A 86 7.62 5.48 1.39
CA PRO A 86 7.12 6.11 2.61
C PRO A 86 5.70 6.63 2.39
N LEU A 87 4.80 6.37 3.34
CA LEU A 87 3.42 6.86 3.31
C LEU A 87 3.42 8.38 3.17
N THR A 88 2.83 8.90 2.09
CA THR A 88 2.55 10.34 1.96
C THR A 88 1.16 10.63 2.52
N PRO A 89 0.95 11.75 3.24
CA PRO A 89 -0.31 12.04 3.94
C PRO A 89 -1.58 12.10 3.07
N ALA A 90 -1.46 12.22 1.74
CA ALA A 90 -2.61 12.34 0.84
C ALA A 90 -3.13 11.00 0.30
N GLN A 91 -2.51 9.88 0.67
CA GLN A 91 -2.87 8.56 0.17
C GLN A 91 -3.81 7.85 1.15
N GLU A 92 -4.98 8.43 1.35
CA GLU A 92 -6.10 7.75 1.99
C GLU A 92 -6.75 6.84 0.94
N SER A 93 -6.25 5.61 0.82
CA SER A 93 -7.09 4.53 0.27
C SER A 93 -8.23 4.29 1.26
N PRO A 94 -9.50 4.22 0.80
CA PRO A 94 -10.56 3.70 1.64
C PRO A 94 -10.27 2.20 1.85
N ASP A 95 -10.34 1.75 3.10
CA ASP A 95 -10.03 0.39 3.55
C ASP A 95 -8.54 0.00 3.51
N ASP A 96 -7.84 0.17 4.63
CA ASP A 96 -7.64 -0.97 5.55
C ASP A 96 -6.86 -0.55 6.80
N GLY A 97 -7.16 -1.28 7.88
CA GLY A 97 -6.77 -1.01 9.26
C GLY A 97 -5.31 -0.56 9.50
N VAL A 98 -5.23 0.49 10.32
CA VAL A 98 -4.05 1.02 10.99
C VAL A 98 -3.25 -0.10 11.69
N LEU A 99 -2.01 -0.33 11.28
CA LEU A 99 -1.00 -1.06 12.05
C LEU A 99 0.36 -0.41 11.86
N TYR A 100 0.65 0.54 12.74
CA TYR A 100 1.98 1.08 12.98
C TYR A 100 2.87 -0.04 13.56
N THR A 101 4.01 -0.36 12.96
CA THR A 101 5.03 -1.21 13.60
C THR A 101 6.41 -0.56 13.49
N PRO A 102 7.17 -0.46 14.61
CA PRO A 102 8.52 0.07 14.60
C PRO A 102 9.53 -0.99 14.16
N ALA A 103 10.74 -0.50 13.85
CA ALA A 103 11.87 -1.16 13.23
C ALA A 103 12.24 -2.56 13.76
N GLY A 104 12.60 -3.44 12.81
CA GLY A 104 13.55 -4.53 13.03
C GLY A 104 12.94 -5.90 13.37
N ALA A 105 12.58 -6.69 12.35
CA ALA A 105 12.53 -8.15 12.49
C ALA A 105 12.69 -8.86 11.13
N ILE A 106 13.60 -9.83 11.15
CA ILE A 106 14.07 -10.67 10.06
C ILE A 106 12.94 -11.57 9.54
N ARG A 107 12.69 -11.54 8.22
CA ARG A 107 11.69 -12.38 7.56
C ARG A 107 12.32 -13.70 7.13
N ASN A 108 12.14 -14.76 7.91
CA ASN A 108 12.32 -16.13 7.41
C ASN A 108 11.04 -16.58 6.69
N SER A 109 11.16 -16.81 5.40
CA SER A 109 10.14 -17.31 4.50
C SER A 109 10.06 -18.84 4.55
N SER A 110 8.91 -19.38 4.96
CA SER A 110 8.48 -20.73 4.59
C SER A 110 6.96 -20.83 4.66
N ALA A 111 6.29 -20.53 3.54
CA ALA A 111 4.89 -20.86 3.33
C ALA A 111 4.70 -21.44 1.90
N PRO A 112 3.81 -22.43 1.69
CA PRO A 112 3.76 -23.23 0.47
C PRO A 112 3.11 -22.46 -0.71
N PRO A 113 3.29 -22.93 -1.96
CA PRO A 113 2.72 -22.27 -3.14
C PRO A 113 1.21 -22.55 -3.22
N GLY A 114 0.42 -21.65 -2.64
CA GLY A 114 -1.04 -21.65 -2.73
C GLY A 114 -1.50 -20.99 -4.04
N GLN A 115 -2.09 -21.81 -4.90
CA GLN A 115 -2.77 -21.50 -6.16
C GLN A 115 -3.39 -20.10 -6.25
N ALA A 116 -2.99 -19.37 -7.28
CA ALA A 116 -3.70 -18.21 -7.80
C ALA A 116 -5.11 -18.63 -8.26
N ARG A 117 -6.13 -18.37 -7.43
CA ARG A 117 -7.54 -18.31 -7.85
C ARG A 117 -7.98 -16.84 -7.94
N ARG A 118 -7.31 -16.04 -8.77
CA ARG A 118 -7.72 -14.67 -9.12
C ARG A 118 -8.43 -14.69 -10.48
N GLY A 119 -9.72 -15.01 -10.47
CA GLY A 119 -10.53 -14.98 -11.69
C GLY A 119 -12.04 -14.88 -11.50
N SER A 120 -12.57 -15.08 -10.29
CA SER A 120 -14.03 -15.27 -10.15
C SER A 120 -14.75 -14.17 -9.35
N ASN A 121 -14.06 -13.30 -8.63
CA ASN A 121 -14.75 -12.27 -7.82
C ASN A 121 -15.38 -11.14 -8.66
N LYS A 122 -14.86 -10.85 -9.86
CA LYS A 122 -15.36 -9.74 -10.69
C LYS A 122 -16.73 -10.02 -11.31
N GLU A 123 -16.91 -11.20 -11.89
CA GLU A 123 -18.21 -11.65 -12.41
C GLU A 123 -19.25 -11.83 -11.29
N ARG A 124 -18.78 -12.14 -10.07
CA ARG A 124 -19.61 -12.37 -8.90
C ARG A 124 -20.14 -11.09 -8.25
N ALA A 125 -19.37 -10.01 -8.24
CA ALA A 125 -19.84 -8.70 -7.76
C ALA A 125 -20.92 -8.11 -8.69
N ILE A 126 -20.85 -8.43 -9.98
CA ILE A 126 -21.75 -7.91 -11.02
C ILE A 126 -23.18 -8.46 -10.84
N TRP A 127 -23.36 -9.74 -10.51
CA TRP A 127 -24.73 -10.28 -10.34
C TRP A 127 -25.40 -9.80 -9.05
N VAL A 128 -24.67 -9.59 -7.95
CA VAL A 128 -25.23 -9.03 -6.71
C VAL A 128 -25.69 -7.59 -6.95
N SER A 129 -24.86 -6.79 -7.64
CA SER A 129 -25.22 -5.42 -8.02
C SER A 129 -26.43 -5.39 -8.95
N ASN A 130 -26.51 -6.31 -9.91
CA ASN A 130 -27.65 -6.41 -10.82
C ASN A 130 -28.93 -6.87 -10.10
N TRP A 131 -28.81 -7.75 -9.10
CA TRP A 131 -29.94 -8.19 -8.28
C TRP A 131 -30.47 -7.09 -7.38
N LEU A 132 -29.58 -6.34 -6.70
CA LEU A 132 -29.96 -5.18 -5.89
C LEU A 132 -30.64 -4.10 -6.73
N ALA A 133 -30.12 -3.85 -7.94
CA ALA A 133 -30.72 -2.90 -8.88
C ALA A 133 -32.09 -3.38 -9.42
N ALA A 134 -32.23 -4.67 -9.75
CA ALA A 134 -33.50 -5.25 -10.21
C ALA A 134 -34.60 -5.24 -9.14
N LYS A 135 -34.22 -5.30 -7.85
CA LYS A 135 -35.13 -5.18 -6.72
C LYS A 135 -35.69 -3.75 -6.55
N GLU A 136 -34.96 -2.72 -6.98
CA GLU A 136 -35.44 -1.34 -6.92
C GLU A 136 -36.40 -0.99 -8.07
N THR A 137 -36.30 -1.68 -9.20
CA THR A 137 -37.16 -1.43 -10.38
C THR A 137 -38.52 -2.12 -10.33
N ASN A 138 -38.67 -3.20 -9.54
CA ASN A 138 -39.92 -3.96 -9.42
C ASN A 138 -40.77 -3.47 -8.23
N GLY A 139 -41.45 -2.34 -8.43
CA GLY A 139 -42.45 -1.75 -7.51
C GLY A 139 -43.90 -2.14 -7.84
N GLY A 140 -44.17 -3.35 -8.33
CA GLY A 140 -45.52 -3.86 -8.64
C GLY A 140 -45.90 -5.06 -7.76
N PRO A 141 -47.17 -5.18 -7.29
CA PRO A 141 -47.56 -6.10 -6.22
C PRO A 141 -47.65 -7.60 -6.58
N GLU A 142 -47.31 -8.02 -7.80
CA GLU A 142 -47.68 -9.36 -8.32
C GLU A 142 -46.57 -10.12 -9.07
N GLU A 143 -45.29 -9.71 -8.99
CA GLU A 143 -44.18 -10.52 -9.51
C GLU A 143 -43.16 -10.84 -8.41
N PRO A 144 -42.69 -12.09 -8.28
CA PRO A 144 -41.70 -12.45 -7.28
C PRO A 144 -40.41 -11.70 -7.59
N ALA A 145 -40.12 -10.68 -6.78
CA ALA A 145 -38.93 -9.85 -6.84
C ALA A 145 -37.69 -10.69 -7.13
N ALA A 146 -37.17 -10.60 -8.37
CA ALA A 146 -35.96 -11.25 -8.86
C ALA A 146 -35.59 -12.51 -8.07
N ALA A 147 -36.35 -13.59 -8.27
CA ALA A 147 -36.13 -14.85 -7.57
C ALA A 147 -34.69 -15.33 -7.80
N LEU A 148 -33.85 -15.20 -6.78
CA LEU A 148 -32.49 -15.72 -6.80
C LEU A 148 -32.55 -17.21 -7.10
N THR A 149 -31.68 -17.68 -7.98
CA THR A 149 -31.58 -19.13 -8.21
C THR A 149 -31.08 -19.81 -6.93
N GLU A 150 -31.49 -21.05 -6.70
CA GLU A 150 -31.06 -21.83 -5.52
C GLU A 150 -29.53 -21.89 -5.39
N GLU A 151 -28.82 -21.92 -6.53
CA GLU A 151 -27.36 -21.87 -6.59
C GLU A 151 -26.77 -20.55 -6.05
N GLN A 152 -27.42 -19.41 -6.34
CA GLN A 152 -27.01 -18.09 -5.84
C GLN A 152 -27.26 -17.97 -4.33
N LEU A 153 -28.39 -18.49 -3.84
CA LEU A 153 -28.69 -18.53 -2.40
C LEU A 153 -27.70 -19.43 -1.64
N ASN A 154 -27.38 -20.59 -2.20
CA ASN A 154 -26.38 -21.48 -1.62
C ASN A 154 -25.00 -20.82 -1.61
N TYR A 155 -24.62 -20.13 -2.68
CA TYR A 155 -23.37 -19.37 -2.74
C TYR A 155 -23.30 -18.27 -1.66
N LEU A 156 -24.37 -17.47 -1.51
CA LEU A 156 -24.43 -16.44 -0.46
C LEU A 156 -24.32 -17.04 0.93
N ARG A 157 -25.00 -18.16 1.21
CA ARG A 157 -24.94 -18.84 2.50
C ARG A 157 -23.53 -19.32 2.82
N VAL A 158 -22.87 -19.98 1.87
CA VAL A 158 -21.48 -20.44 2.04
C VAL A 158 -20.53 -19.26 2.26
N HIS A 159 -20.69 -18.17 1.49
CA HIS A 159 -19.82 -17.02 1.61
C HIS A 159 -20.05 -16.23 2.91
N LEU A 160 -21.30 -16.09 3.35
CA LEU A 160 -21.63 -15.45 4.62
C LEU A 160 -21.07 -16.25 5.79
N ASN A 161 -21.18 -17.57 5.77
CA ASN A 161 -20.53 -18.44 6.76
C ASN A 161 -19.01 -18.27 6.74
N GLN A 162 -18.40 -18.25 5.55
CA GLN A 162 -16.96 -18.05 5.41
C GLN A 162 -16.50 -16.66 5.93
N GLN A 163 -17.29 -15.62 5.69
CA GLN A 163 -17.03 -14.28 6.22
C GLN A 163 -17.20 -14.24 7.74
N ALA A 164 -18.23 -14.90 8.29
CA ALA A 164 -18.44 -15.00 9.73
C ALA A 164 -17.23 -15.67 10.42
N ASP A 165 -16.70 -16.74 9.84
CA ASP A 165 -15.49 -17.41 10.33
C ASP A 165 -14.25 -16.50 10.23
N GLN A 166 -14.10 -15.76 9.13
CA GLN A 166 -13.01 -14.80 8.96
C GLN A 166 -13.07 -13.67 10.01
N ILE A 167 -14.25 -13.09 10.23
CA ILE A 167 -14.46 -12.05 11.25
C ILE A 167 -14.16 -12.60 12.64
N ARG A 168 -14.58 -13.83 12.94
CA ARG A 168 -14.29 -14.48 14.22
C ARG A 168 -12.79 -14.65 14.43
N ASN A 169 -12.08 -15.12 13.41
CA ASN A 169 -10.62 -15.29 13.47
C ASN A 169 -9.91 -13.94 13.63
N GLN A 170 -10.35 -12.91 12.89
CA GLN A 170 -9.80 -11.55 13.03
C GLN A 170 -10.02 -10.97 14.43
N ARG A 171 -11.20 -11.17 15.02
CA ARG A 171 -11.47 -10.76 16.42
C ARG A 171 -10.51 -11.44 17.39
N GLU A 172 -10.29 -12.74 17.23
CA GLU A 172 -9.32 -13.46 18.07
C GLU A 172 -7.90 -12.92 17.90
N HIS A 173 -7.48 -12.61 16.67
CA HIS A 173 -6.18 -11.96 16.42
C HIS A 173 -6.08 -10.57 17.08
N ILE A 174 -7.13 -9.76 17.02
CA ILE A 174 -7.19 -8.46 17.69
C ILE A 174 -7.09 -8.62 19.21
N ASP A 175 -7.81 -9.58 19.79
CA ASP A 175 -7.76 -9.85 21.23
C ASP A 175 -6.38 -10.34 21.68
N ASN A 176 -5.70 -11.13 20.85
CA ASN A 176 -4.33 -11.56 21.10
C ASN A 176 -3.34 -10.39 21.02
N LEU A 177 -3.47 -9.54 19.98
CA LEU A 177 -2.63 -8.36 19.82
C LEU A 177 -2.84 -7.35 20.97
N SER A 178 -4.08 -7.10 21.35
CA SER A 178 -4.43 -6.21 22.47
C SER A 178 -3.81 -6.71 23.78
N ARG A 179 -3.84 -8.03 24.02
CA ARG A 179 -3.17 -8.65 25.18
C ARG A 179 -1.66 -8.46 25.13
N GLU A 180 -1.03 -8.66 23.98
CA GLU A 180 0.43 -8.52 23.83
C GLU A 180 0.87 -7.05 23.97
N VAL A 181 0.13 -6.09 23.41
CA VAL A 181 0.39 -4.66 23.57
C VAL A 181 0.30 -4.25 25.05
N ASN A 182 -0.74 -4.67 25.76
CA ASN A 182 -0.87 -4.38 27.20
C ASN A 182 0.26 -5.01 28.03
N LYS A 183 0.70 -6.22 27.67
CA LYS A 183 1.84 -6.89 28.30
C LYS A 183 3.14 -6.12 28.06
N GLN A 184 3.38 -5.66 26.83
CA GLN A 184 4.55 -4.85 26.48
C GLN A 184 4.54 -3.52 27.24
N LEU A 185 3.39 -2.84 27.32
CA LEU A 185 3.25 -1.60 28.08
C LEU A 185 3.58 -1.79 29.57
N THR A 186 3.08 -2.87 30.17
CA THR A 186 3.35 -3.20 31.59
C THR A 186 4.83 -3.51 31.81
N THR A 187 5.43 -4.29 30.91
CA THR A 187 6.86 -4.64 30.98
C THR A 187 7.73 -3.39 30.84
N GLN A 188 7.40 -2.53 29.88
CA GLN A 188 8.12 -1.28 29.64
C GLN A 188 8.02 -0.35 30.87
N SER A 189 6.85 -0.26 31.49
CA SER A 189 6.65 0.53 32.71
C SER A 189 7.55 0.04 33.84
N MET A 190 7.63 -1.28 34.08
CA MET A 190 8.54 -1.84 35.07
C MET A 190 10.01 -1.58 34.76
N VAL A 191 10.41 -1.68 33.48
CA VAL A 191 11.80 -1.39 33.07
C VAL A 191 12.15 0.09 33.31
N PHE A 192 11.22 1.01 33.04
CA PHE A 192 11.43 2.42 33.34
C PHE A 192 11.54 2.70 34.83
N GLU A 193 10.70 2.09 35.67
CA GLU A 193 10.80 2.25 37.12
C GLU A 193 12.15 1.78 37.65
N HIS A 194 12.60 0.58 37.26
CA HIS A 194 13.93 0.09 37.64
C HIS A 194 15.05 1.01 37.14
N GLY A 195 14.96 1.50 35.90
CA GLY A 195 15.92 2.45 35.35
C GLY A 195 16.01 3.75 36.14
N ILE A 196 14.87 4.27 36.63
CA ILE A 196 14.83 5.47 37.48
C ILE A 196 15.51 5.21 38.84
N GLU A 197 15.27 4.05 39.45
CA GLU A 197 15.90 3.65 40.72
C GLU A 197 17.42 3.52 40.57
N ASP A 198 17.89 2.88 39.50
CA ASP A 198 19.31 2.73 39.18
C ASP A 198 19.98 4.10 39.00
N ILE A 199 19.39 4.98 38.18
CA ILE A 199 19.90 6.35 37.98
C ILE A 199 19.97 7.09 39.32
N GLY A 200 18.97 6.91 40.20
CA GLY A 200 18.96 7.45 41.54
C GLY A 200 20.09 6.93 42.43
N ALA A 201 20.44 5.64 42.32
CA ALA A 201 21.58 5.04 43.01
C ALA A 201 22.93 5.58 42.50
N LEU A 202 23.12 5.58 41.18
CA LEU A 202 24.30 6.11 40.50
C LEU A 202 24.53 7.59 40.86
N LYS A 203 23.47 8.40 40.90
CA LYS A 203 23.56 9.82 41.28
C LYS A 203 24.02 10.01 42.72
N ARG A 204 23.56 9.17 43.66
CA ARG A 204 24.01 9.20 45.05
C ARG A 204 25.48 8.80 45.17
N GLU A 205 25.90 7.77 44.45
CA GLU A 205 27.29 7.32 44.43
C GLU A 205 28.22 8.39 43.82
N LEU A 206 27.83 8.99 42.70
CA LEU A 206 28.55 10.10 42.09
C LEU A 206 28.71 11.28 43.06
N GLY A 207 27.65 11.63 43.80
CA GLY A 207 27.70 12.68 44.82
C GLY A 207 28.70 12.38 45.94
N LYS A 208 28.76 11.11 46.40
CA LYS A 208 29.76 10.66 47.38
C LYS A 208 31.19 10.80 46.84
N HIS A 209 31.42 10.40 45.58
CA HIS A 209 32.74 10.55 44.94
C HIS A 209 33.15 12.01 44.80
N GLN A 210 32.23 12.89 44.40
CA GLN A 210 32.48 14.33 44.32
C GLN A 210 32.85 14.90 45.69
N GLN A 211 32.11 14.55 46.74
CA GLN A 211 32.40 14.97 48.11
C GLN A 211 33.77 14.46 48.59
N ALA A 212 34.09 13.19 48.33
CA ALA A 212 35.39 12.61 48.66
C ALA A 212 36.53 13.35 47.93
N ASN A 213 36.36 13.63 46.64
CA ASN A 213 37.34 14.37 45.85
C ASN A 213 37.57 15.80 46.37
N LEU A 214 36.49 16.50 46.77
CA LEU A 214 36.61 17.81 47.40
C LEU A 214 37.36 17.74 48.73
N ALA A 215 37.08 16.72 49.55
CA ALA A 215 37.79 16.50 50.81
C ALA A 215 39.28 16.20 50.57
N PHE A 216 39.62 15.36 49.57
CA PHE A 216 41.00 15.09 49.18
C PHE A 216 41.72 16.35 48.71
N GLN A 217 41.10 17.16 47.85
CA GLN A 217 41.71 18.41 47.39
C GLN A 217 41.93 19.40 48.54
N LYS A 218 41.00 19.47 49.49
CA LYS A 218 41.17 20.27 50.70
C LYS A 218 42.36 19.78 51.53
N ALA A 219 42.45 18.47 51.78
CA ALA A 219 43.56 17.87 52.53
C ALA A 219 44.92 18.09 51.83
N LEU A 220 44.98 17.93 50.50
CA LEU A 220 46.19 18.22 49.72
C LEU A 220 46.59 19.69 49.79
N ARG A 221 45.62 20.61 49.77
CA ARG A 221 45.90 22.04 49.95
C ARG A 221 46.44 22.34 51.35
N GLU A 222 45.89 21.71 52.37
CA GLU A 222 46.30 21.90 53.77
C GLU A 222 47.69 21.31 54.03
N ILE A 223 48.03 20.15 53.44
CA ILE A 223 49.37 19.55 53.51
C ILE A 223 50.40 20.37 52.72
N GLY A 224 50.02 20.91 51.55
CA GLY A 224 50.92 21.71 50.71
C GLY A 224 51.07 23.18 51.12
N ALA A 225 50.30 23.64 52.11
CA ALA A 225 50.41 24.98 52.70
C ALA A 225 51.26 25.02 54.00
N ILE A 226 51.87 23.88 54.35
CA ILE A 226 52.91 23.73 55.38
C ILE A 226 54.27 23.93 54.72
#